data_AF-A0A2N9MN34-F1
#
_entry.id   AF-A0A2N9MN34-F1
#
_cell.length_a   1.000
_cell.length_b   1.000
_cell.length_c   1.000
_cell.angle_alpha   90.00
_cell.angle_beta   90.00
_cell.angle_gamma   90.00
#
_symmetry.space_group_name_H-M   'P 1'
#
loop_
_entity.id
_entity.type
_entity.pdbx_description
1 polymer ?
#
loop_
_entity_poly.entity_id
_entity_poly.type
_entity_poly.pdbx_seq_one_letter_code
_entity_poly.pdbx_strand_id
1 'polypeptide(L)' 'MRTLKLALPAAILTAGFLVCTISTYGKPAYASKEKKACTFCHEKALPTDKDAMAKNLNDAGKYYAAHDHSLDGYKGK' A
#
# COMPACT_ATOMS: atom_id res chain seq x y z
N MET A 1 -42.74 2.53 -3.14
CA MET A 1 -42.38 1.21 -2.55
C MET A 1 -41.28 0.47 -3.32
N ARG A 2 -41.24 0.49 -4.66
CA ARG A 2 -40.16 -0.13 -5.45
C ARG A 2 -38.78 0.49 -5.19
N THR A 3 -38.69 1.81 -5.19
CA THR A 3 -37.44 2.54 -4.97
C THR A 3 -36.79 2.24 -3.62
N LEU A 4 -37.57 2.16 -2.53
CA LEU A 4 -37.04 1.84 -1.19
C LEU A 4 -36.50 0.40 -1.08
N LYS A 5 -37.14 -0.55 -1.78
CA LYS A 5 -36.70 -1.95 -1.86
C LYS A 5 -35.42 -2.14 -2.67
N LEU A 6 -35.10 -1.21 -3.57
CA LEU A 6 -33.85 -1.21 -4.35
C LEU A 6 -32.75 -0.35 -3.71
N ALA A 7 -33.11 0.76 -3.07
CA ALA A 7 -32.15 1.69 -2.47
C ALA A 7 -31.43 1.08 -1.26
N LEU A 8 -32.12 0.28 -0.44
CA LEU A 8 -31.52 -0.34 0.74
C LEU A 8 -30.42 -1.36 0.38
N PRO A 9 -30.63 -2.35 -0.50
CA PRO A 9 -29.56 -3.25 -0.91
C PRO A 9 -28.44 -2.54 -1.70
N ALA A 10 -28.76 -1.51 -2.50
CA ALA A 10 -27.75 -0.71 -3.18
C ALA A 10 -26.85 0.07 -2.20
N ALA A 11 -27.43 0.61 -1.12
CA ALA A 11 -26.68 1.28 -0.06
C ALA A 11 -25.76 0.32 0.70
N ILE A 12 -26.22 -0.91 0.98
CA ILE A 12 -25.41 -1.94 1.65
C ILE A 12 -24.25 -2.39 0.75
N LEU A 13 -24.49 -2.59 -0.55
CA LEU A 13 -23.45 -2.94 -1.53
C LEU A 13 -22.39 -1.85 -1.67
N THR A 14 -22.80 -0.59 -1.77
CA THR A 14 -21.88 0.55 -1.88
C THR A 14 -21.07 0.74 -0.60
N ALA A 15 -21.69 0.60 0.59
CA ALA A 15 -20.98 0.63 1.85
C ALA A 15 -19.95 -0.51 1.96
N GLY A 16 -20.32 -1.74 1.58
CA GLY A 16 -19.40 -2.87 1.55
C GLY A 16 -18.22 -2.66 0.58
N PHE A 17 -18.49 -2.10 -0.60
CA PHE A 17 -17.44 -1.78 -1.57
C PHE A 17 -16.46 -0.73 -1.03
N LEU A 18 -16.95 0.33 -0.39
CA LEU A 18 -16.08 1.35 0.21
C LEU A 18 -15.15 0.74 1.27
N VAL A 19 -15.66 -0.13 2.15
CA VAL A 19 -14.85 -0.80 3.19
C VAL A 19 -13.73 -1.66 2.59
N CYS A 20 -13.96 -2.31 1.44
CA CYS A 20 -12.95 -3.12 0.77
C CYS A 20 -11.84 -2.28 0.08
N THR A 21 -12.09 -1.00 -0.22
CA THR A 21 -11.10 -0.14 -0.90
C THR A 21 -10.10 0.54 0.04
N ILE A 22 -10.33 0.50 1.36
CA ILE A 22 -9.50 1.21 2.35
C ILE A 22 -8.30 0.38 2.84
N SER A 23 -8.19 -0.89 2.44
CA SER A 23 -7.10 -1.78 2.84
C SER A 23 -5.80 -1.52 2.08
N THR A 24 -5.24 -0.32 2.20
CA THR A 24 -3.84 -0.08 1.85
C THR A 24 -2.99 -0.23 3.12
N TYR A 25 -2.57 -1.48 3.38
CA TYR A 25 -1.82 -1.88 4.58
C TYR A 25 -0.30 -1.65 4.45
N GLY A 26 0.20 -1.31 3.26
CA GLY A 26 1.52 -0.71 3.13
C GLY A 26 1.41 0.73 3.58
N LYS A 27 2.10 1.16 4.66
CA LYS A 27 1.94 2.50 5.23
C LYS A 27 1.93 3.54 4.09
N PRO A 28 0.77 4.10 3.70
CA PRO A 28 0.66 4.93 2.51
C PRO A 28 1.56 6.17 2.64
N ALA A 29 1.86 6.56 3.88
CA ALA A 29 2.83 7.58 4.23
C ALA A 29 4.22 7.41 3.57
N TYR A 30 4.75 6.19 3.40
CA TYR A 30 6.08 5.97 2.81
C TYR A 30 6.03 6.06 1.29
N ALA A 31 5.02 5.43 0.67
CA ALA A 31 4.79 5.54 -0.78
C ALA A 31 4.47 7.00 -1.19
N SER A 32 3.75 7.75 -0.35
CA SER A 32 3.44 9.16 -0.58
C SER A 32 4.64 10.09 -0.35
N LYS A 33 5.52 9.79 0.61
CA LYS A 33 6.77 10.54 0.82
C LYS A 33 7.74 10.35 -0.34
N GLU A 34 8.04 9.09 -0.66
CA GLU A 34 9.08 8.76 -1.64
C GLU A 34 8.59 8.80 -3.09
N LYS A 35 7.26 8.71 -3.31
CA LYS A 35 6.63 8.63 -4.64
C LYS A 35 7.22 7.51 -5.52
N LYS A 36 7.72 6.44 -4.91
CA LYS A 36 8.24 5.24 -5.57
C LYS A 36 7.26 4.08 -5.47
N ALA A 37 7.29 3.20 -6.47
CA ALA A 37 6.53 1.96 -6.42
C ALA A 37 7.04 1.04 -5.31
N CYS A 38 6.20 0.17 -4.75
CA CYS A 38 6.61 -0.79 -3.71
C CYS A 38 7.76 -1.69 -4.19
N THR A 39 7.80 -2.01 -5.49
CA THR A 39 8.87 -2.80 -6.13
C THR A 39 10.22 -2.08 -6.18
N PHE A 40 10.25 -0.78 -5.90
CA PHE A 40 11.49 -0.02 -5.81
C PHE A 40 12.30 -0.43 -4.58
N CYS A 41 11.65 -0.66 -3.43
CA CYS A 41 12.32 -1.06 -2.18
C CYS A 41 12.16 -2.54 -1.85
N HIS A 42 11.18 -3.23 -2.44
CA HIS A 42 10.88 -4.63 -2.16
C HIS A 42 11.02 -5.50 -3.41
N GLU A 43 11.62 -6.68 -3.27
CA GLU A 43 11.76 -7.67 -4.35
C GLU A 43 10.40 -8.15 -4.89
N LYS A 44 9.42 -8.25 -3.99
CA LYS A 44 8.05 -8.72 -4.19
C LYS A 44 7.13 -7.78 -3.43
N ALA A 45 6.22 -7.14 -4.15
CA ALA A 45 5.17 -6.33 -3.54
C ALA A 45 4.12 -7.26 -2.91
N LEU A 46 4.27 -7.54 -1.62
CA LEU A 46 3.33 -8.31 -0.79
C LEU A 46 2.60 -7.36 0.19
N PRO A 47 1.62 -6.56 -0.29
CA PRO A 47 1.01 -5.49 0.49
C PRO A 47 0.22 -5.95 1.73
N THR A 48 -0.06 -7.25 1.84
CA THR A 48 -0.83 -7.85 2.94
C THR A 48 0.02 -8.32 4.11
N ASP A 49 1.33 -8.54 3.91
CA ASP A 49 2.21 -9.16 4.91
C ASP A 49 3.39 -8.26 5.26
N LYS A 50 3.23 -7.46 6.32
CA LYS A 50 4.25 -6.51 6.80
C LYS A 50 5.57 -7.20 7.16
N ASP A 51 5.51 -8.36 7.79
CA ASP A 51 6.69 -9.13 8.17
C ASP A 51 7.42 -9.71 6.96
N ALA A 52 6.67 -10.11 5.92
CA ALA A 52 7.25 -10.56 4.67
C ALA A 52 7.90 -9.40 3.91
N MET A 53 7.26 -8.22 3.89
CA MET A 53 7.80 -7.00 3.27
C MET A 53 9.11 -6.56 3.94
N ALA A 54 9.19 -6.58 5.27
CA ALA A 54 10.41 -6.24 6.00
C ALA A 54 11.57 -7.19 5.70
N LYS A 55 11.28 -8.46 5.43
CA LYS A 55 12.29 -9.49 5.08
C LYS A 55 12.64 -9.49 3.59
N ASN A 56 11.85 -8.82 2.76
CA ASN A 56 11.96 -8.83 1.30
C ASN A 56 12.45 -7.47 0.77
N LEU A 57 13.48 -6.90 1.39
CA LEU A 57 14.09 -5.65 0.93
C LEU A 57 15.14 -5.95 -0.15
N ASN A 58 15.04 -5.25 -1.28
CA ASN A 58 16.08 -5.23 -2.30
C ASN A 58 17.19 -4.23 -1.90
N ASP A 59 18.14 -3.95 -2.79
CA ASP A 59 19.26 -3.04 -2.49
C ASP A 59 18.81 -1.62 -2.13
N ALA A 60 17.76 -1.10 -2.76
CA ALA A 60 17.22 0.22 -2.45
C ALA A 60 16.52 0.22 -1.08
N GLY A 61 15.75 -0.83 -0.78
CA GLY A 61 15.08 -0.98 0.50
C GLY A 61 16.08 -1.11 1.67
N LYS A 62 17.18 -1.84 1.46
CA LYS A 62 18.28 -1.93 2.44
C LYS A 62 18.98 -0.59 2.62
N TYR A 63 19.25 0.13 1.53
CA TYR A 63 19.82 1.48 1.59
C TYR A 63 18.93 2.43 2.39
N TYR A 64 17.63 2.45 2.08
CA TYR A 64 16.64 3.27 2.77
C TYR A 64 16.59 2.99 4.28
N ALA A 65 16.61 1.71 4.67
CA ALA A 65 16.64 1.32 6.08
C ALA A 65 17.94 1.74 6.79
N ALA A 66 19.07 1.76 6.07
CA ALA A 66 20.38 2.14 6.60
C ALA A 66 20.62 3.66 6.62
N HIS A 67 19.88 4.43 5.83
CA HIS A 67 20.04 5.88 5.65
C HIS A 67 18.83 6.66 6.15
N ASP A 68 18.44 6.44 7.41
CA ASP A 68 17.38 7.19 8.11
C ASP A 68 16.05 7.28 7.36
N HIS A 69 15.70 6.25 6.59
CA HIS A 69 14.53 6.27 5.72
C HIS A 69 14.58 7.41 4.69
N SER A 70 15.74 7.61 4.08
CA SER A 70 15.95 8.50 2.92
C SER A 70 16.53 7.73 1.73
N LEU A 71 16.10 8.12 0.53
CA LEU A 71 16.67 7.68 -0.74
C LEU A 71 17.69 8.69 -1.31
N ASP A 72 18.04 9.74 -0.55
CA ASP A 72 18.97 10.78 -0.97
C ASP A 72 20.35 10.18 -1.26
N GLY A 73 20.79 10.29 -2.52
CA GLY A 73 22.08 9.75 -2.96
C GLY A 73 22.08 8.28 -3.37
N TYR A 74 20.94 7.59 -3.30
CA TYR A 74 20.83 6.24 -3.87
C TYR A 74 20.91 6.31 -5.41
N LYS A 75 21.96 5.72 -5.99
CA LYS A 75 22.20 5.67 -7.44
C LYS A 75 21.75 4.36 -8.11
N GLY A 76 21.06 3.49 -7.36
CA GLY A 76 20.58 2.21 -7.88
C GLY A 76 19.31 2.34 -8.73
N LYS A 77 19.18 1.40 -9.66
CA LYS A 77 18.21 1.33 -10.77
C LYS A 77 16.74 1.38 -10.37
#